data_AF-A0AA46SSM8-F1
#
_entry.id   AF-A0AA46SSM8-F1
#
_cell.length_a   1.000
_cell.length_b   1.000
_cell.length_c   1.000
_cell.angle_alpha   90.00
_cell.angle_beta   90.00
_cell.angle_gamma   90.00
#
_symmetry.space_group_name_H-M   'P 1'
#
loop_
_entity.id
_entity.type
_entity.pdbx_description
1 polymer ?
#
loop_
_entity_poly.entity_id
_entity_poly.type
_entity_poly.pdbx_seq_one_letter_code
_entity_poly.pdbx_strand_id
1 'polypeptide(L)' 'MSSSIIPDSYTAWRHCIEVDCGLRLEPAYVAQRIAALNDLTDHHTQQFVRCWGESHRQQVLQWFAHAQAAFADGRA' A
#
# COMPACT_ATOMS: atom_id res chain seq x y z
N MET A 1 -2.42 -17.47 -16.29
CA MET A 1 -2.74 -17.94 -14.94
C MET A 1 -2.74 -16.70 -14.06
N SER A 2 -3.92 -16.16 -13.76
CA SER A 2 -4.06 -14.87 -13.09
C SER A 2 -3.74 -15.05 -11.61
N SER A 3 -2.55 -14.60 -11.22
CA SER A 3 -2.17 -14.37 -9.83
C SER A 3 -3.34 -13.71 -9.09
N SER A 4 -3.65 -14.18 -7.89
CA SER A 4 -4.69 -13.60 -7.03
C SER A 4 -4.68 -12.08 -7.12
N ILE A 5 -5.81 -11.49 -7.52
CA ILE A 5 -5.98 -10.03 -7.71
C ILE A 5 -5.66 -9.25 -6.42
N ILE A 6 -5.73 -9.95 -5.28
CA ILE A 6 -5.45 -9.40 -3.96
C ILE A 6 -4.10 -9.95 -3.50
N PRO A 7 -3.09 -9.10 -3.31
CA PRO A 7 -1.80 -9.54 -2.79
C PRO A 7 -1.94 -10.01 -1.34
N ASP A 8 -1.36 -11.17 -1.02
CA ASP A 8 -1.33 -11.73 0.34
C ASP A 8 -0.01 -11.43 1.09
N SER A 9 0.99 -10.93 0.38
CA SER A 9 2.34 -10.67 0.91
C SER A 9 2.89 -9.33 0.43
N TYR A 10 3.88 -8.78 1.16
CA TYR A 10 4.55 -7.53 0.81
C TYR A 10 5.15 -7.58 -0.61
N THR A 11 5.80 -8.68 -0.96
CA THR A 11 6.42 -8.86 -2.28
C THR A 11 5.37 -8.87 -3.40
N ALA A 12 4.26 -9.59 -3.21
CA ALA A 12 3.15 -9.60 -4.18
C ALA A 12 2.50 -8.22 -4.29
N TRP A 13 2.33 -7.51 -3.18
CA TRP A 13 1.78 -6.16 -3.14
C TRP A 13 2.69 -5.16 -3.88
N ARG A 14 4.01 -5.23 -3.64
CA ARG A 14 4.98 -4.37 -4.32
C ARG A 14 5.01 -4.65 -5.82
N HIS A 15 5.01 -5.91 -6.23
CA HIS A 15 4.91 -6.29 -7.64
C HIS A 15 3.63 -5.78 -8.29
N CYS A 16 2.48 -5.90 -7.60
CA CYS A 16 1.20 -5.41 -8.10
C CYS A 16 1.24 -3.91 -8.38
N ILE A 17 1.88 -3.12 -7.50
CA ILE A 17 2.00 -1.67 -7.68
C ILE A 17 3.01 -1.33 -8.79
N GLU A 18 4.21 -1.89 -8.74
CA GLU A 18 5.32 -1.47 -9.61
C GLU A 18 5.27 -2.08 -11.01
N VAL A 19 4.83 -3.32 -11.13
CA VAL A 19 4.85 -4.08 -12.39
C VAL A 19 3.45 -4.12 -13.00
N ASP A 20 2.46 -4.61 -12.26
CA ASP A 20 1.11 -4.81 -12.82
C ASP A 20 0.37 -3.47 -13.01
N CYS A 21 0.53 -2.54 -12.06
CA CYS A 21 -0.06 -1.19 -12.14
C CYS A 21 0.88 -0.14 -12.74
N GLY A 22 2.18 -0.46 -12.89
CA GLY A 22 3.17 0.47 -13.46
C GLY A 22 3.43 1.73 -12.62
N LEU A 23 3.12 1.72 -11.32
CA LEU A 23 3.29 2.84 -10.41
C LEU A 23 4.61 2.70 -9.65
N ARG A 24 5.40 3.76 -9.57
CA ARG A 24 6.64 3.72 -8.79
C ARG A 24 6.38 4.01 -7.32
N LEU A 25 6.87 3.15 -6.43
CA LEU A 25 6.90 3.40 -4.99
C LEU A 25 8.02 4.39 -4.65
N GLU A 26 7.86 5.67 -4.98
CA GLU A 26 8.81 6.69 -4.56
C GLU A 26 8.47 7.23 -3.16
N PRO A 27 9.44 7.79 -2.40
CA PRO A 27 9.22 8.24 -1.03
C PRO A 27 8.04 9.20 -0.87
N ALA A 28 7.88 10.14 -1.81
CA ALA A 28 6.77 11.09 -1.81
C ALA A 28 5.41 10.41 -2.02
N TYR A 29 5.33 9.42 -2.91
CA TYR A 29 4.11 8.65 -3.15
C TYR A 29 3.73 7.83 -1.92
N VAL A 30 4.70 7.13 -1.33
CA VAL A 30 4.49 6.33 -0.12
C VAL A 30 4.00 7.19 1.05
N ALA A 31 4.63 8.34 1.29
CA ALA A 31 4.22 9.26 2.36
C ALA A 31 2.77 9.75 2.17
N GLN A 32 2.39 10.13 0.95
CA GLN A 32 1.02 10.55 0.63
C GLN A 32 0.01 9.43 0.86
N ARG A 33 0.33 8.18 0.46
CA ARG A 33 -0.56 7.03 0.65
C ARG A 33 -0.74 6.67 2.12
N ILE A 34 0.32 6.75 2.93
CA ILE A 34 0.24 6.56 4.38
C ILE A 34 -0.66 7.62 5.02
N ALA A 35 -0.50 8.89 4.66
CA ALA A 35 -1.33 9.98 5.19
C ALA A 35 -2.81 9.77 4.85
N ALA A 36 -3.12 9.49 3.58
CA ALA A 36 -4.49 9.25 3.14
C ALA A 36 -5.14 8.06 3.86
N LEU A 37 -4.45 6.91 3.94
CA LEU A 37 -4.99 5.70 4.58
C LEU A 37 -5.13 5.83 6.11
N ASN A 38 -4.42 6.76 6.76
CA ASN A 38 -4.59 7.06 8.17
C ASN A 38 -5.75 8.03 8.45
N ASP A 39 -6.17 8.83 7.46
CA ASP A 39 -7.32 9.71 7.59
C ASP A 39 -8.62 8.91 7.50
N LEU A 40 -9.20 8.55 8.65
CA LEU A 40 -10.48 7.85 8.72
C LEU A 40 -11.69 8.73 8.37
N THR A 41 -11.50 10.05 8.27
CA THR A 41 -12.55 10.98 7.83
C THR A 41 -12.59 11.13 6.32
N ASP A 42 -11.52 10.75 5.62
CA ASP A 42 -11.46 10.74 4.16
C ASP A 42 -12.43 9.71 3.56
N HIS A 43 -13.18 10.16 2.55
CA HIS A 43 -14.19 9.35 1.88
C HIS A 43 -13.58 8.16 1.15
N HIS A 44 -12.39 8.29 0.56
CA HIS A 44 -11.72 7.18 -0.12
C HIS A 44 -11.23 6.13 0.88
N THR A 45 -10.72 6.54 2.03
CA THR A 45 -10.34 5.62 3.11
C THR A 45 -11.55 4.90 3.69
N GLN A 46 -12.66 5.59 3.92
CA GLN A 46 -13.90 4.94 4.36
C GLN A 46 -14.41 3.94 3.32
N GLN A 47 -14.40 4.29 2.04
CA GLN A 47 -14.79 3.39 0.96
C GLN A 47 -13.85 2.18 0.87
N PHE A 48 -12.54 2.40 1.07
CA PHE A 48 -11.55 1.34 1.12
C PHE A 48 -11.84 0.35 2.25
N VAL A 49 -12.07 0.84 3.48
CA VAL A 49 -12.42 0.00 4.64
C VAL A 49 -13.75 -0.73 4.40
N ARG A 50 -14.74 -0.10 3.79
CA ARG A 50 -16.02 -0.75 3.47
C ARG A 50 -15.86 -1.92 2.49
N CYS A 51 -14.99 -1.78 1.49
CA CYS A 51 -14.76 -2.82 0.48
C CYS A 51 -13.87 -3.95 0.98
N TRP A 52 -12.83 -3.62 1.76
CA TRP A 52 -11.72 -4.53 2.06
C TRP A 52 -11.58 -4.89 3.54
N GLY A 53 -12.26 -4.16 4.42
CA GLY A 53 -12.18 -4.32 5.86
C GLY A 53 -10.99 -3.58 6.49
N GLU A 54 -11.13 -3.35 7.79
CA GLU A 54 -10.13 -2.64 8.59
C GLU A 54 -8.80 -3.40 8.70
N SER A 55 -8.86 -4.73 8.83
CA SER A 55 -7.64 -5.57 8.87
C SER A 55 -6.80 -5.43 7.61
N HIS A 56 -7.44 -5.33 6.43
CA HIS A 56 -6.73 -5.14 5.17
C HIS A 56 -6.13 -3.73 5.07
N ARG A 57 -6.84 -2.70 5.55
CA ARG A 57 -6.28 -1.33 5.64
C ARG A 57 -5.01 -1.30 6.48
N GLN A 58 -5.03 -1.94 7.64
CA GLN A 58 -3.86 -2.00 8.53
C GLN A 58 -2.69 -2.75 7.89
N GLN A 59 -2.97 -3.86 7.19
CA GLN A 59 -1.95 -4.61 6.46
C GLN A 59 -1.29 -3.76 5.35
N VAL A 60 -2.10 -3.06 4.55
CA VAL A 60 -1.60 -2.17 3.49
C VAL A 60 -0.78 -1.01 4.08
N LEU A 61 -1.22 -0.44 5.21
CA LEU A 61 -0.45 0.57 5.94
C LEU A 61 0.91 0.04 6.40
N GLN A 62 0.97 -1.19 6.92
CA GLN A 62 2.23 -1.82 7.32
C GLN A 62 3.17 -2.03 6.12
N TRP A 63 2.65 -2.40 4.95
CA TRP A 63 3.47 -2.52 3.74
C TRP A 63 4.02 -1.18 3.26
N PHE A 64 3.21 -0.13 3.27
CA PHE A 64 3.71 1.21 2.96
C PHE A 64 4.75 1.69 3.97
N ALA A 65 4.56 1.44 5.27
CA ALA A 65 5.53 1.79 6.31
C ALA A 65 6.85 1.01 6.12
N HIS A 66 6.79 -0.27 5.77
CA HIS A 66 7.97 -1.07 5.46
C HIS A 66 8.72 -0.53 4.23
N ALA A 67 8.01 -0.16 3.16
CA ALA A 67 8.61 0.48 2.00
C ALA A 67 9.28 1.81 2.36
N GLN A 68 8.65 2.62 3.22
CA GLN A 68 9.22 3.89 3.68
C GLN A 68 10.53 3.68 4.46
N ALA A 69 10.58 2.69 5.35
CA ALA A 69 11.79 2.35 6.10
C ALA A 69 12.93 1.90 5.18
N ALA A 70 12.63 1.11 4.14
CA ALA A 70 13.61 0.65 3.16
C ALA A 70 14.33 1.83 2.45
N PHE A 71 13.60 2.93 2.16
CA PHE A 71 14.21 4.15 1.61
C PHE A 71 15.10 4.88 2.61
N ALA A 72 14.75 4.88 3.89
CA ALA A 72 15.56 5.51 4.94
C ALA A 72 16.87 4.75 5.19
N ASP A 73 16.85 3.42 5.05
CA ASP A 73 18.02 2.54 5.19
C ASP A 73 18.91 2.46 3.93
N GLY A 74 18.57 3.18 2.86
CA GLY A 74 19.31 3.14 1.58
C GLY A 74 19.17 1.82 0.80
N ARG A 75 18.17 1.01 1.13
CA ARG A 75 17.84 -0.25 0.44
C ARG A 75 16.60 -0.02 -0.42
N ALA A 76 16.77 0.66 -1.54
CA ALA A 76 15.70 0.94 -2.50
C ALA A 76 15.83 0.06 -3.75
#